data_AF-A0A822CXB0-F1
#
_entry.id   AF-A0A822CXB0-F1
#
_cell.length_a   1.000
_cell.length_b   1.000
_cell.length_c   1.000
_cell.angle_alpha   90.00
_cell.angle_beta   90.00
_cell.angle_gamma   90.00
#
_symmetry.space_group_name_H-M   'P 1'
#
loop_
_entity.id
_entity.type
_entity.pdbx_description
1 polymer ?
#
loop_
_entity_poly.entity_id
_entity_poly.type
_entity_poly.pdbx_seq_one_letter_code
_entity_poly.pdbx_strand_id
1 'polypeptide(L)'
;SVYVEWSKRMTRCAGICYYRRGGECRIALSASYLTLRPRKDLVETLLHEMIHAYLFVTHNNRDRDGHGPEFLKHMVRINDITGASITVYHSFHDEYDHLHGHWWRCTGPCRQWKPFYGYVKRSMNLLPSNRDRWWGK
;
A
#
# COMPACT_ATOMS: atom_id res chain seq x y z
N SER A 1 -9.87 12.71 -15.12
CA SER A 1 -10.96 11.91 -14.49
C SER A 1 -10.37 11.04 -13.39
N VAL A 2 -11.19 10.58 -12.45
CA VAL A 2 -10.78 9.69 -11.36
C VAL A 2 -11.63 8.41 -11.40
N TYR A 3 -10.98 7.26 -11.34
CA TYR A 3 -11.63 5.95 -11.33
C TYR A 3 -11.27 5.18 -10.07
N VAL A 4 -12.22 4.43 -9.52
CA VAL A 4 -12.02 3.57 -8.35
C VAL A 4 -12.36 2.14 -8.71
N GLU A 5 -11.49 1.20 -8.34
CA GLU A 5 -11.69 -0.22 -8.65
C GLU A 5 -11.13 -1.16 -7.57
N TRP A 6 -11.61 -2.40 -7.60
CA TRP A 6 -11.07 -3.48 -6.79
C TRP A 6 -9.93 -4.21 -7.50
N SER A 7 -8.84 -4.45 -6.77
CA SER A 7 -7.75 -5.32 -7.19
C SER A 7 -7.78 -6.64 -6.42
N LYS A 8 -7.95 -7.74 -7.16
CA LYS A 8 -7.89 -9.11 -6.62
C LYS A 8 -6.46 -9.62 -6.40
N ARG A 9 -5.45 -8.89 -6.89
CA ARG A 9 -4.03 -9.32 -6.89
C ARG A 9 -3.11 -8.40 -6.09
N MET A 10 -3.64 -7.35 -5.50
CA MET A 10 -2.86 -6.40 -4.70
C MET A 10 -2.61 -6.97 -3.31
N THR A 11 -1.36 -7.30 -3.01
CA THR A 11 -0.97 -7.89 -1.72
C THR A 11 0.09 -7.10 -0.97
N ARG A 12 0.48 -5.90 -1.43
CA ARG A 12 1.54 -5.09 -0.79
C ARG A 12 1.03 -3.86 -0.04
N CYS A 13 -0.21 -3.46 -0.29
CA CYS A 13 -0.90 -2.34 0.33
C CYS A 13 -2.42 -2.57 0.23
N ALA A 14 -3.20 -1.86 1.05
CA ALA A 14 -4.67 -1.92 0.96
C ALA A 14 -5.24 -0.99 -0.11
N GLY A 15 -4.51 0.06 -0.51
CA GLY A 15 -4.90 1.02 -1.55
C GLY A 15 -3.69 1.59 -2.27
N ILE A 16 -3.91 2.11 -3.48
CA ILE A 16 -2.93 2.90 -4.25
C ILE A 16 -3.63 3.79 -5.29
N CYS A 17 -3.27 5.07 -5.43
CA CYS A 17 -3.57 5.89 -6.62
C CYS A 17 -2.41 5.81 -7.64
N TYR A 18 -2.76 5.46 -8.87
CA TYR A 18 -1.90 5.60 -10.03
C TYR A 18 -2.28 6.84 -10.82
N TYR A 19 -1.31 7.69 -11.10
CA TYR A 19 -1.45 8.75 -12.10
C TYR A 19 -0.88 8.33 -13.46
N ARG A 20 -1.66 8.53 -14.53
CA ARG A 20 -1.21 8.40 -15.92
C ARG A 20 -1.02 9.77 -16.56
N ARG A 21 0.09 9.93 -17.31
CA ARG A 21 0.31 11.11 -18.17
C ARG A 21 -0.92 11.28 -19.08
N GLY A 22 -1.68 12.36 -18.89
CA GLY A 22 -2.96 12.58 -19.57
C GLY A 22 -4.12 13.02 -18.65
N GLY A 23 -3.91 13.15 -17.34
CA GLY A 23 -4.93 13.70 -16.42
C GLY A 23 -5.86 12.66 -15.79
N GLU A 24 -5.49 11.38 -15.83
CA GLU A 24 -6.26 10.26 -15.26
C GLU A 24 -5.61 9.76 -13.96
N CYS A 25 -6.33 9.77 -12.82
CA CYS A 25 -5.96 9.00 -11.61
C CYS A 25 -6.86 7.76 -11.51
N ARG A 26 -6.24 6.64 -11.15
CA ARG A 26 -6.90 5.37 -10.86
C ARG A 26 -6.58 4.99 -9.43
N ILE A 27 -7.58 4.92 -8.58
CA ILE A 27 -7.49 4.37 -7.24
C ILE A 27 -7.83 2.88 -7.32
N ALA A 28 -6.91 2.02 -6.88
CA ALA A 28 -7.14 0.60 -6.75
C ALA A 28 -7.12 0.20 -5.27
N LEU A 29 -8.14 -0.53 -4.83
CA LEU A 29 -8.30 -1.04 -3.46
C LEU A 29 -8.10 -2.55 -3.43
N SER A 30 -7.36 -3.08 -2.46
CA SER A 30 -7.13 -4.51 -2.36
C SER A 30 -8.36 -5.22 -1.81
N ALA A 31 -8.93 -6.09 -2.65
CA ALA A 31 -10.02 -6.97 -2.21
C ALA A 31 -9.52 -7.96 -1.14
N SER A 32 -8.28 -8.42 -1.22
CA SER A 32 -7.69 -9.39 -0.29
C SER A 32 -7.49 -8.80 1.11
N TYR A 33 -7.18 -7.51 1.22
CA TYR A 33 -7.08 -6.83 2.53
C TYR A 33 -8.44 -6.37 3.04
N LEU A 34 -9.25 -5.71 2.21
CA LEU A 34 -10.37 -4.90 2.72
C LEU A 34 -11.71 -5.63 2.81
N THR A 35 -11.89 -6.76 2.11
CA THR A 35 -13.19 -7.48 2.11
C THR A 35 -13.48 -8.15 3.47
N LEU A 36 -12.45 -8.47 4.24
CA LEU A 36 -12.56 -9.13 5.55
C LEU A 36 -12.50 -8.14 6.72
N ARG A 37 -12.46 -6.84 6.44
CA ARG A 37 -12.23 -5.80 7.45
C ARG A 37 -13.53 -5.04 7.77
N PRO A 38 -13.61 -4.39 8.94
CA PRO A 38 -14.70 -3.47 9.23
C PRO A 38 -14.80 -2.40 8.14
N ARG A 39 -16.02 -1.97 7.85
CA ARG A 39 -16.31 -0.91 6.86
C ARG A 39 -15.42 0.33 7.02
N LYS A 40 -15.04 0.69 8.25
CA LYS A 40 -14.21 1.86 8.54
C LYS A 40 -12.87 1.80 7.78
N ASP A 41 -12.21 0.64 7.72
CA ASP A 41 -10.87 0.53 7.13
C ASP A 41 -10.92 0.71 5.62
N LEU A 42 -11.99 0.21 4.98
CA LEU A 42 -12.27 0.46 3.56
C LEU A 42 -12.45 1.96 3.30
N VAL A 43 -13.26 2.63 4.13
CA VAL A 43 -13.56 4.06 3.99
C VAL A 43 -12.30 4.89 4.21
N GLU A 44 -11.54 4.64 5.27
CA GLU A 44 -10.31 5.35 5.61
C GLU A 44 -9.22 5.14 4.55
N THR A 45 -9.06 3.91 4.04
CA THR A 45 -8.14 3.62 2.93
C THR A 45 -8.56 4.36 1.66
N LEU A 46 -9.85 4.34 1.32
CA LEU A 46 -10.33 5.06 0.13
C LEU A 46 -10.12 6.58 0.28
N LEU A 47 -10.42 7.16 1.44
CA LEU A 47 -10.22 8.58 1.69
C LEU A 47 -8.74 8.96 1.59
N HIS A 48 -7.82 8.13 2.10
CA HIS A 48 -6.38 8.32 1.92
C HIS A 48 -6.00 8.44 0.43
N GLU A 49 -6.41 7.48 -0.40
CA GLU A 49 -6.10 7.50 -1.82
C GLU A 49 -6.81 8.64 -2.57
N MET A 50 -7.99 9.07 -2.10
CA MET A 50 -8.69 10.24 -2.65
C MET A 50 -7.99 11.56 -2.34
N ILE A 51 -7.29 11.69 -1.20
CA ILE A 51 -6.45 12.87 -0.91
C ILE A 51 -5.30 12.92 -1.92
N HIS A 52 -4.62 11.80 -2.17
CA HIS A 52 -3.59 11.73 -3.22
C HIS A 52 -4.16 12.12 -4.59
N ALA A 53 -5.31 11.57 -4.97
CA ALA A 53 -5.97 11.90 -6.22
C ALA A 53 -6.33 13.40 -6.32
N TYR A 54 -6.84 14.00 -5.24
CA TYR A 54 -7.19 15.41 -5.19
C TYR A 54 -5.96 16.29 -5.39
N LEU A 55 -4.89 16.08 -4.62
CA LEU A 55 -3.64 16.85 -4.71
C LEU A 55 -2.99 16.70 -6.08
N PHE A 56 -3.07 15.50 -6.64
CA PHE A 56 -2.61 15.24 -7.98
C PHE A 56 -3.36 16.10 -9.02
N VAL A 57 -4.69 16.04 -9.00
CA VAL A 57 -5.56 16.73 -9.99
C VAL A 57 -5.46 18.26 -9.86
N THR A 58 -5.39 18.78 -8.65
CA THR A 58 -5.52 20.23 -8.38
C THR A 58 -4.19 20.97 -8.26
N HIS A 59 -3.13 20.29 -7.79
CA HIS A 59 -1.83 20.92 -7.51
C HIS A 59 -0.69 20.37 -8.37
N ASN A 60 -0.97 19.44 -9.31
CA ASN A 60 0.02 18.73 -10.11
C ASN A 60 1.15 18.14 -9.23
N ASN A 61 0.79 17.75 -7.99
CA ASN A 61 1.72 17.13 -7.07
C ASN A 61 1.98 15.69 -7.55
N ARG A 62 3.20 15.45 -8.04
CA ARG A 62 3.64 14.17 -8.61
C ARG A 62 4.40 13.30 -7.61
N ASP A 63 4.54 13.75 -6.37
CA ASP A 63 5.18 12.98 -5.33
C ASP A 63 4.28 11.79 -4.95
N ARG A 64 4.79 10.58 -5.21
CA ARG A 64 4.03 9.33 -5.07
C ARG A 64 3.96 8.84 -3.63
N ASP A 65 4.97 9.16 -2.82
CA ASP A 65 5.01 8.88 -1.39
C ASP A 65 4.60 10.12 -0.57
N GLY A 66 4.10 11.17 -1.26
CA GLY A 66 3.98 12.54 -0.78
C GLY A 66 2.87 12.77 0.24
N HIS A 67 3.13 12.41 1.49
CA HIS A 67 2.35 12.84 2.66
C HIS A 67 2.83 14.18 3.22
N GLY A 68 3.08 15.15 2.32
CA GLY A 68 3.53 16.50 2.68
C GLY A 68 2.44 17.35 3.37
N PRO A 69 2.73 18.63 3.68
CA PRO A 69 1.81 19.49 4.43
C PRO A 69 0.38 19.57 3.88
N GLU A 70 0.21 19.60 2.56
CA GLU A 70 -1.13 19.62 1.95
C GLU A 70 -1.88 18.31 2.14
N PHE A 71 -1.20 17.16 2.10
CA PHE A 71 -1.84 15.87 2.43
C PHE A 71 -2.32 15.89 3.88
N LEU A 72 -1.44 16.27 4.80
CA LEU A 72 -1.74 16.34 6.23
C LEU A 72 -2.91 17.28 6.52
N LYS A 73 -2.97 18.44 5.85
CA LYS A 73 -4.06 19.40 5.96
C LYS A 73 -5.41 18.80 5.57
N HIS A 74 -5.48 18.09 4.44
CA HIS A 74 -6.72 17.43 4.03
C HIS A 74 -7.08 16.24 4.93
N MET A 75 -6.09 15.47 5.37
CA MET A 75 -6.26 14.36 6.31
C MET A 75 -6.89 14.84 7.62
N VAL A 76 -6.28 15.84 8.28
CA VAL A 76 -6.79 16.43 9.53
C VAL A 76 -8.21 16.98 9.33
N ARG A 77 -8.41 17.80 8.29
CA ARG A 77 -9.74 18.38 8.00
C ARG A 77 -10.82 17.32 7.80
N ILE A 78 -10.53 16.22 7.11
CA ILE A 78 -11.52 15.15 6.87
C ILE A 78 -11.78 14.37 8.16
N ASN A 79 -10.74 14.05 8.93
CA ASN A 79 -10.88 13.39 10.23
C ASN A 79 -11.78 14.21 11.17
N ASP A 80 -11.54 15.52 11.27
CA ASP A 80 -12.30 16.42 12.15
C ASP A 80 -13.79 16.51 11.77
N ILE A 81 -14.11 16.53 10.48
CA ILE A 81 -15.49 16.68 10.00
C ILE A 81 -16.27 15.36 10.05
N THR A 82 -15.59 14.23 9.85
CA THR A 82 -16.25 12.93 9.66
C THR A 82 -16.13 12.00 10.86
N GLY A 83 -15.20 12.27 11.79
CA GLY A 83 -14.83 11.34 12.85
C GLY A 83 -14.02 10.12 12.36
N ALA A 84 -13.59 10.11 11.09
CA ALA A 84 -12.67 9.10 10.57
C ALA A 84 -11.26 9.27 11.18
N SER A 85 -10.44 8.23 11.08
CA SER A 85 -9.07 8.22 11.57
C SER A 85 -8.07 7.91 10.44
N ILE A 86 -8.10 8.68 9.36
CA ILE A 86 -7.15 8.56 8.26
C ILE A 86 -5.72 8.82 8.78
N THR A 87 -4.78 7.94 8.42
CA THR A 87 -3.36 8.03 8.79
C THR A 87 -2.46 8.16 7.55
N VAL A 88 -1.23 8.63 7.79
CA VAL A 88 -0.13 8.67 6.78
C VAL A 88 0.33 7.26 6.42
N TYR A 89 0.47 6.40 7.43
CA TYR A 89 0.91 5.03 7.24
C TYR A 89 -0.26 4.06 7.40
N HIS A 90 -0.38 3.21 6.40
CA HIS A 90 -1.20 2.02 6.37
C HIS A 90 -0.59 0.95 7.29
N SER A 91 -1.01 0.86 8.55
CA SER A 91 -0.50 -0.16 9.48
C SER A 91 -1.27 -1.48 9.32
N PHE A 92 -0.90 -2.30 8.34
CA PHE A 92 -1.52 -3.63 8.10
C PHE A 92 -0.56 -4.78 8.44
N HIS A 93 0.03 -4.75 9.64
CA HIS A 93 1.08 -5.71 10.04
C HIS A 93 0.52 -7.14 10.17
N ASP A 94 -0.66 -7.30 10.77
CA ASP A 94 -1.28 -8.61 10.96
C ASP A 94 -1.72 -9.22 9.62
N GLU A 95 -2.22 -8.41 8.70
CA GLU A 95 -2.61 -8.84 7.36
C GLU A 95 -1.41 -9.05 6.44
N TYR A 96 -0.31 -8.31 6.63
CA TYR A 96 0.95 -8.61 5.95
C TYR A 96 1.41 -10.02 6.31
N ASP A 97 1.40 -10.38 7.59
CA ASP A 97 1.76 -11.73 8.01
C ASP A 97 0.73 -12.79 7.58
N HIS A 98 -0.57 -12.49 7.60
CA HIS A 98 -1.61 -13.41 7.08
C HIS A 98 -1.45 -13.66 5.57
N LEU A 99 -1.28 -12.59 4.79
CA LEU A 99 -1.18 -12.69 3.35
C LEU A 99 0.17 -13.22 2.90
N HIS A 100 1.23 -13.10 3.71
CA HIS A 100 2.58 -13.59 3.39
C HIS A 100 2.96 -14.84 4.18
N GLY A 101 2.03 -15.80 4.30
CA GLY A 101 2.22 -17.05 5.03
C GLY A 101 3.27 -18.00 4.43
N HIS A 102 3.78 -17.74 3.22
CA HIS A 102 4.88 -18.52 2.65
C HIS A 102 6.22 -17.85 2.95
N TRP A 103 7.01 -18.53 3.77
CA TRP A 103 8.30 -18.07 4.23
C TRP A 103 9.42 -19.05 3.91
N TRP A 104 10.57 -18.48 3.58
CA TRP A 104 11.84 -19.18 3.43
C TRP A 104 12.89 -18.45 4.22
N ARG A 105 13.84 -19.20 4.77
CA ARG A 105 15.03 -18.62 5.41
C ARG A 105 16.27 -19.25 4.78
N CYS A 106 17.16 -18.41 4.28
CA CYS A 106 18.44 -18.90 3.76
C CYS A 106 19.26 -19.52 4.90
N THR A 107 19.97 -20.61 4.59
CA THR A 107 20.79 -21.37 5.55
C THR A 107 22.23 -20.86 5.66
N GLY A 108 22.63 -19.94 4.79
CA GLY A 108 23.96 -19.35 4.72
C GLY A 108 24.16 -18.10 5.61
N PRO A 109 25.24 -17.32 5.35
CA PRO A 109 25.66 -16.20 6.21
C PRO A 109 24.65 -15.04 6.25
N CYS A 110 23.78 -14.96 5.23
CA CYS A 110 22.64 -14.04 5.13
C CYS A 110 21.80 -13.94 6.43
N ARG A 111 21.79 -14.99 7.26
CA ARG A 111 21.01 -15.06 8.50
C ARG A 111 21.41 -14.02 9.54
N GLN A 112 22.63 -13.51 9.45
CA GLN A 112 23.18 -12.51 10.36
C GLN A 112 23.07 -11.09 9.80
N TRP A 113 22.64 -10.93 8.55
CA TRP A 113 22.70 -9.65 7.85
C TRP A 113 21.36 -8.91 7.95
N LYS A 114 21.44 -7.66 8.40
CA LYS A 114 20.33 -6.71 8.35
C LYS A 114 19.98 -6.36 6.89
N PRO A 115 18.72 -6.00 6.60
CA PRO A 115 17.59 -5.96 7.54
C PRO A 115 16.79 -7.26 7.63
N PHE A 116 17.01 -8.21 6.70
CA PHE A 116 16.08 -9.34 6.51
C PHE A 116 16.48 -10.62 7.23
N TYR A 117 17.72 -10.75 7.72
CA TYR A 117 18.20 -11.93 8.46
C TYR A 117 17.94 -13.26 7.74
N GLY A 118 18.07 -13.22 6.41
CA GLY A 118 17.88 -14.34 5.51
C GLY A 118 16.43 -14.71 5.21
N TYR A 119 15.44 -13.98 5.72
CA TYR A 119 14.03 -14.26 5.47
C TYR A 119 13.54 -13.69 4.14
N VAL A 120 12.70 -14.48 3.46
CA VAL A 120 11.84 -14.06 2.36
C VAL A 120 10.43 -14.50 2.71
N LYS A 121 9.50 -13.54 2.83
CA LYS A 121 8.06 -13.80 3.02
C LYS A 121 7.30 -13.41 1.75
N ARG A 122 6.38 -14.25 1.27
CA ARG A 122 5.60 -14.04 0.04
C ARG A 122 4.16 -14.45 0.22
N SER A 123 3.30 -13.82 -0.58
CA SER A 123 1.88 -14.14 -0.64
C SER A 123 1.50 -15.33 -1.52
N MET A 124 2.48 -15.87 -2.24
CA MET A 124 2.30 -17.06 -3.05
C MET A 124 3.41 -18.05 -2.70
N ASN A 125 3.11 -19.35 -2.82
CA ASN A 125 4.08 -20.42 -2.65
C ASN A 125 5.08 -20.47 -3.81
N LEU A 126 5.95 -19.47 -3.88
CA LEU A 126 6.95 -19.30 -4.91
C LEU A 126 8.32 -19.18 -4.24
N LEU A 127 9.17 -20.19 -4.43
CA LEU A 127 10.52 -20.21 -3.89
C LEU A 127 11.36 -19.02 -4.39
N PRO A 128 12.28 -18.49 -3.54
CA PRO A 128 13.33 -17.60 -4.03
C PRO A 128 14.14 -18.25 -5.15
N SER A 129 14.39 -17.52 -6.23
CA SER A 129 15.05 -18.05 -7.44
C SER A 129 15.79 -16.97 -8.22
N ASN A 130 16.52 -17.36 -9.27
CA ASN A 130 17.20 -16.45 -10.19
C ASN A 130 16.31 -15.46 -10.95
N ARG A 131 14.99 -15.58 -10.83
CA ARG A 131 14.02 -14.61 -11.36
C ARG A 131 13.85 -13.40 -10.45
N ASP A 132 14.32 -13.48 -9.21
CA ASP A 132 14.24 -12.39 -8.26
C ASP A 132 15.24 -11.28 -8.60
N ARG A 133 14.80 -10.02 -8.56
CA ARG A 133 15.62 -8.85 -8.91
C ARG A 133 16.87 -8.65 -8.03
N TRP A 134 16.90 -9.29 -6.86
CA TRP A 134 18.00 -9.27 -5.91
C TRP A 134 18.91 -10.50 -6.03
N TRP A 135 18.53 -11.50 -6.84
CA TRP A 135 19.32 -12.71 -6.99
C TRP A 135 20.62 -12.42 -7.75
N GLY A 136 21.76 -12.80 -7.16
CA GLY A 136 23.09 -12.55 -7.72
C GLY A 136 23.59 -11.11 -7.52
N LYS A 137 22.93 -10.32 -6.68
CA LYS A 137 23.41 -9.03 -6.20
C LYS A 137 24.05 -9.14 -4.83
#